data_AF-A0A343JB77-F1
#
_entry.id   AF-A0A343JB77-F1
#
_cell.length_a   1.000
_cell.length_b   1.000
_cell.length_c   1.000
_cell.angle_alpha   90.00
_cell.angle_beta   90.00
_cell.angle_gamma   90.00
#
_symmetry.space_group_name_H-M   'P 1'
#
loop_
_entity.id
_entity.type
_entity.pdbx_description
1 polymer ?
#
loop_
_entity_poly.entity_id
_entity_poly.type
_entity_poly.pdbx_seq_one_letter_code
_entity_poly.pdbx_strand_id
1 'polypeptide(L)'
;MLNREVQKTDLSLILVLGAIALIRPLSKITGIIDIFGNRARGSLLITLIVSAIWIFIVVKNKFENPVSTLVYAGLSYGVFSIILSGILFPILTGRLQGPLVFPPAIFIILILNIIWGFITGVIAKLFLGNRI
;
A
#
# COMPACT_ATOMS: atom_id res chain seq x y z
N MET A 1 -1.69 23.05 -21.85
CA MET A 1 -1.70 21.64 -22.31
C MET A 1 -0.65 20.75 -21.63
N LEU A 2 0.41 21.29 -20.99
CA LEU A 2 1.40 20.49 -20.22
C LEU A 2 0.87 19.78 -18.96
N ASN A 3 -0.27 20.19 -18.40
CA ASN A 3 -0.68 19.75 -17.06
C ASN A 3 -1.25 18.32 -17.00
N ARG A 4 -1.74 17.77 -18.13
CA ARG A 4 -2.36 16.43 -18.15
C ARG A 4 -1.33 15.30 -18.19
N GLU A 5 -0.20 15.51 -18.85
CA GLU A 5 0.87 14.51 -18.94
C GLU A 5 1.56 14.33 -17.59
N VAL A 6 1.92 15.44 -16.91
CA VAL A 6 2.50 15.41 -15.56
C VAL A 6 1.54 14.79 -14.53
N GLN A 7 0.26 15.19 -14.53
CA GLN A 7 -0.75 14.61 -13.62
C GLN A 7 -0.99 13.12 -13.86
N LYS A 8 -0.95 12.66 -15.11
CA LYS A 8 -1.07 11.23 -15.43
C LYS A 8 0.11 10.44 -14.90
N THR A 9 1.32 10.97 -14.98
CA THR A 9 2.53 10.32 -14.45
C THR A 9 2.44 10.16 -12.93
N ASP A 10 2.02 11.21 -12.22
CA ASP A 10 1.86 11.15 -10.76
C ASP A 10 0.78 10.14 -10.33
N LEU A 11 -0.35 10.11 -11.02
CA LEU A 11 -1.42 9.14 -10.76
C LEU A 11 -0.98 7.71 -11.06
N SER A 12 -0.30 7.49 -12.19
CA SER A 12 0.22 6.18 -12.56
C SER A 12 1.21 5.67 -11.51
N LEU A 13 2.09 6.53 -11.01
CA LEU A 13 3.06 6.18 -9.97
C LEU A 13 2.38 5.85 -8.63
N ILE A 14 1.36 6.61 -8.22
CA ILE A 14 0.54 6.31 -7.04
C ILE A 14 -0.09 4.92 -7.15
N LEU A 15 -0.65 4.59 -8.32
CA LEU A 15 -1.25 3.28 -8.56
C LEU A 15 -0.21 2.16 -8.54
N VAL A 16 0.97 2.38 -9.13
CA VAL A 16 2.07 1.40 -9.09
C VAL A 16 2.56 1.18 -7.66
N LEU A 17 2.75 2.25 -6.88
CA LEU A 17 3.13 2.16 -5.47
C LEU A 17 2.07 1.40 -4.66
N GLY A 18 0.80 1.71 -4.86
CA GLY A 18 -0.32 0.98 -4.24
C GLY A 18 -0.35 -0.50 -4.65
N ALA A 19 -0.04 -0.81 -5.91
CA ALA A 19 0.00 -2.19 -6.42
C ALA A 19 1.16 -3.00 -5.84
N ILE A 20 2.34 -2.39 -5.65
CA ILE A 20 3.49 -3.05 -5.00
C ILE A 20 3.11 -3.55 -3.60
N ALA A 21 2.27 -2.80 -2.88
CA ALA A 21 1.84 -3.21 -1.55
C ALA A 21 0.93 -4.46 -1.55
N LEU A 22 0.38 -4.87 -2.70
CA LEU A 22 -0.35 -6.14 -2.83
C LEU A 22 0.52 -7.38 -2.62
N ILE A 23 1.85 -7.24 -2.65
CA ILE A 23 2.77 -8.30 -2.23
C ILE A 23 2.40 -8.83 -0.84
N ARG A 24 1.94 -7.95 0.07
CA ARG A 24 1.54 -8.34 1.43
C ARG A 24 0.33 -9.28 1.47
N PRO A 25 -0.86 -8.91 0.93
CA PRO A 25 -1.99 -9.84 0.90
C PRO A 25 -1.69 -11.10 0.10
N LEU A 26 -0.98 -11.02 -1.03
CA LEU A 26 -0.62 -12.20 -1.82
C LEU A 26 0.30 -13.14 -1.03
N SER A 27 1.29 -12.63 -0.30
CA SER A 27 2.18 -13.45 0.54
C SER A 27 1.46 -14.10 1.72
N LYS A 28 0.40 -13.47 2.23
CA LYS A 28 -0.46 -14.06 3.27
C LYS A 28 -1.31 -15.20 2.72
N ILE A 29 -1.77 -15.07 1.48
CA ILE A 29 -2.64 -16.05 0.82
C ILE A 29 -1.84 -17.26 0.33
N THR A 30 -0.67 -17.03 -0.27
CA THR A 30 0.23 -18.08 -0.79
C THR A 30 0.96 -18.85 0.31
N GLY A 31 0.88 -18.42 1.57
CA GLY A 31 1.59 -19.05 2.68
C GLY A 31 3.08 -18.69 2.76
N ILE A 32 3.59 -17.81 1.89
CA ILE A 32 5.00 -17.33 1.93
C ILE A 32 5.33 -16.71 3.30
N ILE A 33 4.35 -16.05 3.93
CA ILE A 33 4.49 -15.49 5.28
C ILE A 33 4.80 -16.57 6.34
N ASP A 34 4.34 -17.81 6.14
CA ASP A 34 4.50 -18.90 7.10
C ASP A 34 5.93 -19.50 7.07
N ILE A 35 6.71 -19.23 6.01
CA ILE A 35 8.13 -19.62 5.91
C ILE A 35 8.99 -18.92 6.99
N PHE A 36 8.56 -17.75 7.46
CA PHE A 36 9.24 -17.00 8.52
C PHE A 36 8.94 -17.52 9.94
N GLY A 37 8.39 -18.74 10.05
CA GLY A 37 8.11 -19.45 11.30
C GLY A 37 6.91 -18.94 12.09
N ASN A 38 6.52 -17.66 11.93
CA ASN A 38 5.33 -17.10 12.54
C ASN A 38 4.66 -16.10 11.60
N ARG A 39 3.36 -16.30 11.36
CA ARG A 39 2.52 -15.47 10.49
C ARG A 39 2.52 -13.98 10.85
N ALA A 40 2.58 -13.65 12.14
CA ALA A 40 2.68 -12.27 12.60
C ALA A 40 4.02 -11.64 12.21
N ARG A 41 5.13 -12.38 12.39
CA ARG A 41 6.48 -11.91 12.04
C ARG A 41 6.62 -11.73 10.53
N GLY A 42 6.20 -12.71 9.73
CA GLY A 42 6.23 -12.60 8.26
C GLY A 42 5.37 -11.43 7.76
N SER A 43 4.20 -11.20 8.36
CA SER A 43 3.38 -10.05 7.99
C SER A 43 4.03 -8.71 8.32
N LEU A 44 4.74 -8.59 9.45
CA LEU A 44 5.46 -7.38 9.82
C LEU A 44 6.66 -7.14 8.89
N LEU A 45 7.44 -8.19 8.59
CA LEU A 45 8.58 -8.10 7.69
C LEU A 45 8.17 -7.60 6.30
N ILE A 46 7.10 -8.13 5.72
CA ILE A 46 6.63 -7.68 4.42
C ILE A 46 6.12 -6.24 4.47
N THR A 47 5.41 -5.85 5.54
CA THR A 47 5.02 -4.44 5.73
C THR A 47 6.25 -3.53 5.75
N LEU A 48 7.31 -3.91 6.49
CA LEU A 48 8.54 -3.13 6.56
C LEU A 48 9.24 -3.03 5.21
N ILE A 49 9.29 -4.13 4.45
CA ILE A 49 9.87 -4.16 3.10
C ILE A 49 9.09 -3.22 2.16
N VAL A 50 7.75 -3.31 2.15
CA VAL A 50 6.91 -2.43 1.32
C VAL A 50 7.10 -0.97 1.72
N SER A 51 7.09 -0.66 3.02
CA SER A 51 7.35 0.70 3.52
C SER A 51 8.73 1.20 3.09
N ALA A 52 9.76 0.36 3.18
CA ALA A 52 11.11 0.73 2.75
C ALA A 52 11.19 0.99 1.24
N ILE A 53 10.52 0.19 0.42
CA ILE A 53 10.42 0.39 -1.03
C ILE A 53 9.72 1.71 -1.35
N TRP A 54 8.58 1.99 -0.72
CA TRP A 54 7.85 3.25 -0.88
C TRP A 54 8.71 4.46 -0.54
N ILE A 55 9.34 4.46 0.64
CA ILE A 55 10.21 5.54 1.08
C ILE A 55 11.40 5.68 0.12
N PHE A 56 12.05 4.57 -0.27
CA PHE A 56 13.19 4.60 -1.18
C PHE A 56 12.84 5.19 -2.54
N ILE A 57 11.73 4.76 -3.15
CA ILE A 57 11.28 5.28 -4.45
C ILE A 57 11.00 6.79 -4.34
N VAL A 58 10.29 7.21 -3.30
CA VAL A 58 9.92 8.61 -3.11
C VAL A 58 11.14 9.50 -2.85
N VAL A 59 12.08 9.05 -2.01
CA VAL A 59 13.32 9.78 -1.71
C VAL A 59 14.24 9.82 -2.92
N LYS A 60 14.40 8.70 -3.65
CA LYS A 60 15.26 8.62 -4.84
C LYS A 60 14.79 9.55 -5.95
N ASN A 61 13.48 9.61 -6.18
CA ASN A 61 12.88 10.45 -7.21
C ASN A 61 12.65 11.91 -6.75
N LYS A 62 12.97 12.25 -5.49
CA LYS A 62 12.86 13.60 -4.92
C LYS A 62 11.49 14.25 -5.15
N PHE A 63 10.41 13.51 -4.89
CA PHE A 63 9.05 14.06 -5.03
C PHE A 63 8.88 15.31 -4.17
N GLU A 64 8.25 16.33 -4.73
CA GLU A 64 8.00 17.60 -4.04
C GLU A 64 7.05 17.44 -2.83
N ASN A 65 6.08 16.53 -2.93
CA ASN A 65 5.04 16.31 -1.92
C ASN A 65 5.00 14.84 -1.44
N PRO A 66 6.05 14.34 -0.76
CA PRO A 66 6.20 12.92 -0.41
C PRO A 66 5.08 12.39 0.49
N VAL A 67 4.52 13.24 1.36
CA VAL A 67 3.43 12.87 2.27
C VAL A 67 2.15 12.58 1.50
N SER A 68 1.72 13.51 0.63
CA SER A 68 0.51 13.33 -0.16
C SER A 68 0.62 12.13 -1.09
N THR A 69 1.77 11.95 -1.76
CA THR A 69 2.02 10.80 -2.63
C THR A 69 1.86 9.47 -1.89
N LEU A 70 2.45 9.32 -0.69
CA LEU A 70 2.36 8.08 0.06
C LEU A 70 1.01 7.87 0.74
N VAL A 71 0.27 8.93 1.09
CA VAL A 71 -1.13 8.82 1.51
C VAL A 71 -2.00 8.28 0.38
N TYR A 72 -1.87 8.82 -0.83
CA TYR A 72 -2.62 8.30 -1.98
C TYR A 72 -2.20 6.89 -2.37
N ALA A 73 -0.92 6.55 -2.28
CA ALA A 73 -0.45 5.17 -2.49
C ALA A 73 -1.05 4.20 -1.44
N GLY A 74 -1.09 4.61 -0.18
CA GLY A 74 -1.79 3.91 0.90
C GLY A 74 -3.26 3.71 0.57
N LEU A 75 -3.96 4.76 0.16
CA LEU A 75 -5.36 4.68 -0.23
C LEU A 75 -5.57 3.71 -1.39
N SER A 76 -4.76 3.80 -2.45
CA SER A 76 -4.82 2.89 -3.60
C SER A 76 -4.59 1.44 -3.17
N TYR A 77 -3.61 1.17 -2.32
CA TYR A 77 -3.39 -0.16 -1.75
C TYR A 77 -4.60 -0.67 -0.96
N GLY A 78 -5.24 0.19 -0.15
CA GLY A 78 -6.45 -0.13 0.59
C GLY A 78 -7.59 -0.56 -0.35
N VAL A 79 -7.83 0.22 -1.40
CA VAL A 79 -8.81 -0.09 -2.45
C VAL A 79 -8.48 -1.41 -3.14
N PHE A 80 -7.24 -1.59 -3.59
CA PHE A 80 -6.84 -2.84 -4.25
C PHE A 80 -6.96 -4.06 -3.34
N SER A 81 -6.67 -3.92 -2.04
CA SER A 81 -6.82 -5.00 -1.07
C SER A 81 -8.28 -5.41 -0.88
N ILE A 82 -9.21 -4.45 -0.89
CA ILE A 82 -10.65 -4.72 -0.81
C ILE A 82 -11.11 -5.46 -2.08
N ILE A 83 -10.73 -4.97 -3.26
CA ILE A 83 -11.05 -5.60 -4.54
C ILE A 83 -10.49 -7.02 -4.58
N LEU A 84 -9.20 -7.18 -4.24
CA LEU A 84 -8.53 -8.46 -4.22
C LEU A 84 -9.23 -9.44 -3.27
N SER A 85 -9.60 -9.00 -2.05
CA SER A 85 -10.37 -9.81 -1.11
C SER A 85 -11.71 -10.25 -1.70
N GLY A 86 -12.42 -9.34 -2.36
CA GLY A 86 -13.72 -9.61 -2.98
C GLY A 86 -13.66 -10.61 -4.14
N ILE A 87 -12.53 -10.70 -4.83
CA ILE A 87 -12.33 -11.62 -5.94
C ILE A 87 -11.75 -12.95 -5.45
N LEU A 88 -10.67 -12.91 -4.67
CA LEU A 88 -9.94 -14.13 -4.29
C LEU A 88 -10.70 -15.01 -3.30
N PHE A 89 -11.40 -14.44 -2.31
CA PHE A 89 -12.08 -15.26 -1.31
C PHE A 89 -13.20 -16.13 -1.90
N PRO A 90 -14.09 -15.60 -2.77
CA PRO A 90 -15.07 -16.43 -3.47
C PRO A 90 -14.42 -17.56 -4.28
N ILE A 91 -13.30 -17.27 -4.97
CA ILE A 91 -12.59 -18.26 -5.78
C ILE A 91 -12.00 -19.38 -4.91
N LEU A 92 -11.36 -19.01 -3.79
CA LEU A 92 -10.64 -19.96 -2.93
C LEU A 92 -11.55 -20.73 -1.98
N THR A 93 -12.63 -20.11 -1.50
CA THR A 93 -13.46 -20.65 -0.40
C THR A 93 -14.92 -20.88 -0.78
N GLY A 94 -15.34 -20.47 -1.98
CA GLY A 94 -16.73 -20.54 -2.43
C GLY A 94 -17.68 -19.57 -1.71
N ARG A 95 -17.16 -18.70 -0.83
CA ARG A 95 -17.94 -17.72 -0.07
C ARG A 95 -17.33 -16.34 -0.18
N LEU A 96 -18.17 -15.32 -0.30
CA LEU A 96 -17.73 -13.94 -0.13
C LEU A 96 -17.28 -13.77 1.33
N GLN A 97 -16.05 -13.29 1.51
CA GLN A 97 -15.48 -12.99 2.82
C GLN A 97 -14.71 -11.68 2.75
N GLY A 98 -14.51 -11.06 3.91
CA GLY A 98 -13.76 -9.82 4.04
C GLY A 98 -14.64 -8.56 4.02
N PRO A 99 -14.10 -7.40 3.62
CA PRO A 99 -14.73 -6.09 3.88
C PRO A 99 -16.05 -5.87 3.14
N LEU A 100 -16.27 -6.62 2.07
CA LEU A 100 -17.52 -6.56 1.29
C LEU A 100 -18.71 -7.22 2.00
N VAL A 101 -18.45 -8.12 2.97
CA VAL A 101 -19.51 -8.75 3.78
C VAL A 101 -19.91 -7.85 4.96
N PHE A 102 -18.98 -7.01 5.44
CA PHE A 102 -19.20 -6.07 6.53
C PHE A 102 -18.69 -4.68 6.13
N PRO A 103 -19.53 -3.85 5.49
CA PRO A 103 -19.12 -2.56 4.92
C PRO A 103 -18.37 -1.61 5.87
N PRO A 104 -18.62 -1.55 7.20
CA PRO A 104 -17.82 -0.73 8.10
C PRO A 104 -16.32 -1.09 8.10
N ALA A 105 -15.94 -2.35 7.79
CA ALA A 105 -14.54 -2.74 7.65
C ALA A 105 -13.83 -2.06 6.47
N ILE A 106 -14.56 -1.62 5.45
CA ILE A 106 -14.00 -0.86 4.32
C ILE A 106 -13.37 0.44 4.85
N PHE A 107 -14.13 1.20 5.63
CA PHE A 107 -13.64 2.47 6.19
C PHE A 107 -12.42 2.26 7.10
N ILE A 108 -12.45 1.22 7.95
CA ILE A 108 -11.33 0.89 8.82
C ILE A 108 -10.07 0.59 8.00
N ILE A 109 -10.18 -0.20 6.94
CA ILE A 109 -9.05 -0.55 6.08
C ILE A 109 -8.50 0.70 5.38
N LEU A 110 -9.38 1.55 4.82
CA LEU A 110 -8.93 2.77 4.16
C LEU A 110 -8.23 3.72 5.13
N ILE A 111 -8.81 3.94 6.32
CA ILE A 111 -8.23 4.82 7.35
C ILE A 111 -6.85 4.30 7.79
N LEU A 112 -6.72 3.00 8.10
CA LEU A 112 -5.44 2.43 8.50
C LEU A 112 -4.36 2.59 7.42
N ASN A 113 -4.74 2.44 6.15
CA ASN A 113 -3.79 2.61 5.05
C ASN A 113 -3.45 4.07 4.77
N ILE A 114 -4.39 5.00 4.96
CA ILE A 114 -4.11 6.44 4.95
C ILE A 114 -3.12 6.81 6.06
N ILE A 115 -3.35 6.33 7.29
CA ILE A 115 -2.45 6.56 8.43
C ILE A 115 -1.06 6.01 8.13
N TRP A 116 -0.96 4.81 7.55
CA TRP A 116 0.32 4.20 7.23
C TRP A 116 1.05 4.94 6.09
N GLY A 117 0.32 5.36 5.07
CA GLY A 117 0.81 6.24 4.00
C GLY A 117 1.31 7.58 4.54
N PHE A 118 0.61 8.15 5.52
CA PHE A 118 1.05 9.36 6.21
C PHE A 118 2.35 9.15 7.00
N ILE A 119 2.45 8.09 7.81
CA ILE A 119 3.66 7.78 8.58
C ILE A 119 4.87 7.61 7.66
N THR A 120 4.74 6.79 6.61
CA THR A 120 5.82 6.57 5.63
C THR A 120 6.15 7.85 4.84
N GLY A 121 5.13 8.65 4.51
CA GLY A 121 5.23 10.00 3.97
C GLY A 121 6.10 10.94 4.80
N VAL A 122 5.81 11.02 6.10
CA VAL A 122 6.58 11.85 7.04
C VAL A 122 8.02 11.37 7.12
N ILE A 123 8.25 10.06 7.21
CA ILE A 123 9.60 9.49 7.22
C ILE A 123 10.37 9.87 5.93
N ALA A 124 9.75 9.71 4.76
CA ALA A 124 10.36 10.09 3.48
C ALA A 124 10.68 11.60 3.42
N LYS A 125 9.79 12.45 3.94
CA LYS A 125 10.01 13.89 4.03
C LYS A 125 11.23 14.23 4.91
N LEU A 126 11.40 13.56 6.04
CA LEU A 126 12.56 13.75 6.91
C LEU A 126 13.88 13.39 6.19
N PHE A 127 13.88 12.28 5.44
CA PHE A 127 15.05 11.89 4.64
C PHE A 127 15.38 12.87 3.51
N LEU A 128 14.37 13.53 2.91
CA LEU A 128 14.57 14.56 1.90
C LEU A 128 15.05 15.89 2.50
N GLY A 129 14.52 16.27 3.66
CA GLY A 129 14.92 17.49 4.38
C GLY A 129 16.36 17.45 4.89
N ASN A 130 16.87 16.27 5.25
CA ASN A 130 18.27 16.09 5.68
C ASN A 130 19.29 16.10 4.53
N ARG A 131 18.87 16.27 3.26
CA ARG A 131 19.75 16.27 2.07
C ARG A 131 19.96 17.65 1.45
N ILE A 132 19.62 18.72 2.18
CA ILE A 132 19.82 20.14 1.82
C ILE A 132 20.84 20.72 2.79
#